data_AF-A0A284RU22-F1
#
_entry.id   AF-A0A284RU22-F1
#
_cell.length_a   1.000
_cell.length_b   1.000
_cell.length_c   1.000
_cell.angle_alpha   90.00
_cell.angle_beta   90.00
_cell.angle_gamma   90.00
#
_symmetry.space_group_name_H-M   'P 1'
#
loop_
_entity.id
_entity.type
_entity.pdbx_description
1 polymer ?
#
loop_
_entity_poly.entity_id
_entity_poly.type
_entity_poly.pdbx_seq_one_letter_code
_entity_poly.pdbx_strand_id
1 'polypeptide(L)'
;MSQHNHQPQYVHYTGPPGIQSQIIAPPETPTHQHAPPLVATGDWTKSLVELAKTAELKKHALTLQLHTAHILSAHASLEQKSKAVQDIREQKNKLESERQRLLNCLRQADLLESSIDKECTDIRQRIQQITEGEYTVAKRDVDRLRQELGQPPLPSLQTMLDEKSSQFLTERRLNGNAESKRGPGDDGGQLGKKPRGRPKGSKNRAKIPSAPDSSAPPDI
;
A
#
# COMPACT_ATOMS: atom_id res chain seq x y z
N MET A 1 -37.74 -3.73 -7.52
CA MET A 1 -36.34 -4.10 -7.80
C MET A 1 -36.07 -3.80 -9.27
N SER A 2 -35.56 -2.62 -9.58
CA SER A 2 -35.17 -2.24 -10.95
C SER A 2 -33.73 -1.77 -10.90
N GLN A 3 -32.81 -2.63 -11.35
CA GLN A 3 -31.40 -2.29 -11.52
C GLN A 3 -31.24 -1.52 -12.83
N HIS A 4 -30.88 -0.24 -12.75
CA HIS A 4 -30.47 0.54 -13.92
C HIS A 4 -28.95 0.38 -14.10
N ASN A 5 -28.60 -0.45 -15.07
CA ASN A 5 -27.23 -0.71 -15.52
C ASN A 5 -26.74 0.49 -16.36
N HIS A 6 -25.91 1.35 -15.77
CA HIS A 6 -25.24 2.44 -16.50
C HIS A 6 -23.88 1.95 -17.00
N GLN A 7 -23.83 1.59 -18.28
CA GLN A 7 -22.59 1.38 -19.03
C GLN A 7 -21.95 2.74 -19.35
N PRO A 8 -20.63 2.94 -19.11
CA PRO A 8 -19.94 4.14 -19.56
C PRO A 8 -19.69 4.05 -21.07
N GLN A 9 -20.27 5.00 -21.81
CA GLN A 9 -19.99 5.23 -23.22
C GLN A 9 -18.60 5.87 -23.35
N TYR A 10 -17.64 5.12 -23.89
CA TYR A 10 -16.33 5.65 -24.27
C TYR A 10 -16.49 6.54 -25.51
N VAL A 11 -16.29 7.85 -25.34
CA VAL A 11 -16.25 8.80 -26.45
C VAL A 11 -14.88 8.68 -27.12
N HIS A 12 -14.85 8.01 -28.28
CA HIS A 12 -13.67 7.92 -29.14
C HIS A 12 -13.43 9.27 -29.81
N TYR A 13 -12.50 10.07 -29.29
CA TYR A 13 -12.14 11.35 -29.90
C TYR A 13 -11.16 11.11 -31.04
N THR A 14 -11.65 11.11 -32.28
CA THR A 14 -10.79 11.18 -33.47
C THR A 14 -10.26 12.61 -33.56
N GLY A 15 -8.93 12.76 -33.42
CA GLY A 15 -8.25 14.04 -33.51
C GLY A 15 -8.53 14.80 -34.82
N PRO A 16 -8.17 16.10 -34.86
CA PRO A 16 -8.40 16.93 -36.04
C PRO A 16 -7.64 16.37 -37.26
N PRO A 17 -8.20 16.47 -38.48
CA PRO A 17 -7.54 15.97 -39.67
C PRO A 17 -6.20 16.68 -39.86
N GLY A 18 -5.14 15.87 -39.97
CA GLY A 18 -3.79 16.34 -40.22
C GLY A 18 -3.74 17.17 -41.50
N ILE A 19 -3.07 18.32 -41.40
CA ILE A 19 -2.58 19.09 -42.54
C ILE A 19 -1.57 18.19 -43.26
N GLN A 20 -2.01 17.49 -44.30
CA GLN A 20 -1.09 16.87 -45.25
C GLN A 20 -0.51 17.99 -46.12
N SER A 21 0.77 18.25 -45.91
CA SER A 21 1.61 19.09 -46.77
C SER A 21 1.60 18.55 -48.20
N GLN A 22 0.88 19.22 -49.11
CA GLN A 22 1.08 19.02 -50.54
C GLN A 22 2.35 19.76 -50.97
N ILE A 23 3.30 18.98 -51.50
CA ILE A 23 4.50 19.47 -52.19
C ILE A 23 4.04 19.91 -53.59
N ILE A 24 4.10 21.21 -53.87
CA ILE A 24 3.80 21.80 -55.18
C ILE A 24 5.08 21.82 -56.02
N ALA A 25 5.02 21.17 -57.18
CA ALA A 25 6.02 21.19 -58.24
C ALA A 25 6.16 22.60 -58.88
N PRO A 26 7.30 22.94 -59.50
CA PRO A 26 7.55 24.28 -60.03
C PRO A 26 6.63 24.62 -61.22
N PRO A 27 6.16 25.87 -61.35
CA PRO A 27 5.28 26.27 -62.45
C PRO A 27 6.05 26.45 -63.76
N GLU A 28 5.47 25.94 -64.84
CA GLU A 28 5.83 26.27 -66.21
C GLU A 28 5.48 27.73 -66.53
N THR A 29 6.36 28.37 -67.29
CA THR A 29 6.29 29.76 -67.77
C THR A 29 5.12 29.98 -68.74
N PRO A 30 4.19 30.92 -68.48
CA PRO A 30 3.33 31.46 -69.51
C PRO A 30 4.01 32.67 -70.17
N THR A 31 4.02 32.61 -71.49
CA THR A 31 4.40 33.64 -72.46
C THR A 31 3.78 35.00 -72.17
N HIS A 32 4.61 36.05 -72.29
CA HIS A 32 4.18 37.45 -72.28
C HIS A 32 3.15 37.73 -73.38
N GLN A 33 1.89 37.91 -72.99
CA GLN A 33 0.93 38.69 -73.76
C GLN A 33 0.64 39.97 -72.96
N HIS A 34 0.94 41.12 -73.56
CA HIS A 34 0.58 42.44 -73.05
C HIS A 34 -0.95 42.54 -72.99
N ALA A 35 -1.52 42.15 -71.85
CA ALA A 35 -2.88 42.51 -71.50
C ALA A 35 -2.93 44.05 -71.31
N PRO A 36 -3.94 44.75 -71.87
CA PRO A 36 -4.15 46.17 -71.59
C PRO A 36 -4.27 46.37 -70.07
N PRO A 37 -3.87 47.51 -69.51
CA PRO A 37 -3.93 47.75 -68.08
C PRO A 37 -5.38 47.55 -67.63
N LEU A 38 -5.61 46.44 -66.93
CA LEU A 38 -6.87 46.16 -66.25
C LEU A 38 -6.97 47.18 -65.12
N VAL A 39 -7.49 48.36 -65.46
CA VAL A 39 -7.95 49.32 -64.46
C VAL A 39 -9.01 48.57 -63.69
N ALA A 40 -8.71 48.23 -62.43
CA ALA A 40 -9.64 47.55 -61.54
C ALA A 40 -10.85 48.46 -61.32
N THR A 41 -11.83 48.37 -62.20
CA THR A 41 -13.20 48.85 -62.02
C THR A 41 -13.89 47.90 -61.05
N GLY A 42 -13.45 47.92 -59.80
CA GLY A 42 -13.98 47.13 -58.70
C GLY A 42 -13.55 47.73 -57.37
N ASP A 43 -14.45 47.73 -56.40
CA ASP A 43 -14.27 48.30 -55.06
C ASP A 43 -13.18 47.57 -54.24
N TRP A 44 -11.91 47.71 -54.62
CA TRP A 44 -10.75 47.10 -53.94
C TRP A 44 -10.67 47.50 -52.46
N THR A 45 -11.16 48.70 -52.13
CA THR A 45 -11.29 49.19 -50.75
C THR A 45 -12.25 48.32 -49.93
N LYS A 46 -13.37 47.87 -50.50
CA LYS A 46 -14.29 46.95 -49.83
C LYS A 46 -13.65 45.58 -49.60
N SER A 47 -12.96 45.03 -50.61
CA SER A 47 -12.25 43.76 -50.49
C SER A 47 -11.14 43.81 -49.44
N LEU A 48 -10.42 44.92 -49.32
CA LEU A 48 -9.41 45.10 -48.27
C LEU A 48 -10.02 45.14 -46.87
N VAL A 49 -11.13 45.86 -46.71
CA VAL A 49 -11.88 45.92 -45.43
C VAL A 49 -12.44 44.55 -45.05
N GLU A 50 -12.98 43.79 -46.01
CA GLU A 50 -13.45 42.41 -45.79
C GLU A 50 -12.32 41.47 -45.39
N LEU A 51 -11.15 41.58 -46.03
CA LEU A 51 -9.97 40.80 -45.68
C LEU A 51 -9.49 41.11 -44.26
N ALA A 52 -9.44 42.39 -43.87
CA ALA A 52 -9.08 42.82 -42.53
C ALA A 52 -10.07 42.28 -41.47
N LYS A 53 -11.38 42.39 -41.73
CA LYS A 53 -12.42 41.81 -40.85
C LYS A 53 -12.28 40.30 -40.73
N THR A 54 -11.97 39.62 -41.84
CA THR A 54 -11.75 38.17 -41.87
C THR A 54 -10.51 37.78 -41.07
N ALA A 55 -9.43 38.55 -41.16
CA ALA A 55 -8.22 38.33 -40.38
C ALA A 55 -8.47 38.53 -38.87
N GLU A 56 -9.17 39.59 -38.49
CA GLU A 56 -9.51 39.85 -37.08
C GLU A 56 -10.44 38.76 -36.53
N LEU A 57 -11.44 38.32 -37.30
CA LEU A 57 -12.31 37.20 -36.93
C LEU A 57 -11.51 35.91 -36.71
N LYS A 58 -10.58 35.58 -37.61
CA LYS A 58 -9.72 34.39 -37.48
C LYS A 58 -8.83 34.47 -36.24
N LYS A 59 -8.28 35.64 -35.92
CA LYS A 59 -7.52 35.88 -34.68
C LYS A 59 -8.38 35.60 -33.45
N HIS A 60 -9.58 36.18 -33.37
CA HIS A 60 -10.49 35.94 -32.25
C HIS A 60 -10.93 34.46 -32.14
N ALA A 61 -11.23 33.81 -33.27
CA ALA A 61 -11.58 32.40 -33.31
C ALA A 61 -10.44 31.53 -32.76
N LEU A 62 -9.18 31.81 -33.16
CA LEU A 62 -8.02 31.09 -32.66
C LEU A 62 -7.81 31.30 -31.15
N THR A 63 -7.96 32.53 -30.66
CA THR A 63 -7.89 32.83 -29.23
C THR A 63 -8.95 32.04 -28.44
N LEU A 64 -10.18 31.99 -28.94
CA LEU A 64 -11.26 31.22 -28.33
C LEU A 64 -10.95 29.71 -28.32
N GLN A 65 -10.42 29.17 -29.43
CA GLN A 65 -9.99 27.77 -29.52
C GLN A 65 -8.90 27.44 -28.49
N LEU A 66 -7.90 28.32 -28.33
CA LEU A 66 -6.83 28.14 -27.35
C LEU A 66 -7.38 28.14 -25.92
N HIS A 67 -8.24 29.10 -25.57
CA HIS A 67 -8.89 29.12 -24.26
C HIS A 67 -9.74 27.88 -24.02
N THR A 68 -10.46 27.41 -25.04
CA THR A 68 -11.27 26.19 -24.97
C THR A 68 -10.40 24.97 -24.67
N ALA A 69 -9.26 24.82 -25.37
CA ALA A 69 -8.31 23.74 -25.11
C ALA A 69 -7.74 23.79 -23.68
N HIS A 70 -7.42 24.98 -23.17
CA HIS A 70 -6.96 25.15 -21.79
C HIS A 70 -8.04 24.77 -20.77
N ILE A 71 -9.30 25.18 -20.99
CA ILE A 71 -10.42 24.82 -20.10
C ILE A 71 -10.61 23.29 -20.07
N LEU A 72 -10.61 22.64 -21.24
CA LEU A 72 -10.76 21.19 -21.33
C LEU A 72 -9.61 20.44 -20.63
N SER A 73 -8.37 20.90 -20.83
CA SER A 73 -7.20 20.31 -20.15
C SER A 73 -7.28 20.48 -18.64
N ALA A 74 -7.65 21.67 -18.16
CA ALA A 74 -7.85 21.92 -16.73
C ALA A 74 -8.98 21.05 -16.15
N HIS A 75 -10.07 20.86 -16.90
CA HIS A 75 -11.19 20.00 -16.49
C HIS A 75 -10.77 18.54 -16.34
N ALA A 76 -10.05 17.98 -17.32
CA ALA A 76 -9.54 16.62 -17.23
C ALA A 76 -8.59 16.44 -16.03
N SER A 77 -7.74 17.43 -15.74
CA SER A 77 -6.87 17.41 -14.55
C SER A 77 -7.67 17.47 -13.25
N LEU A 78 -8.74 18.28 -13.20
CA LEU A 78 -9.63 18.38 -12.05
C LEU A 78 -10.34 17.05 -11.77
N GLU A 79 -10.86 16.37 -12.80
CA GLU A 79 -11.50 15.07 -12.67
C GLU A 79 -10.52 14.01 -12.14
N GLN A 80 -9.31 13.95 -12.72
CA GLN A 80 -8.27 13.03 -12.27
C GLN A 80 -7.92 13.25 -10.79
N LYS A 81 -7.74 14.51 -10.37
CA LYS A 81 -7.45 14.85 -8.97
C LYS A 81 -8.64 14.54 -8.06
N SER A 82 -9.86 14.78 -8.51
CA SER A 82 -11.07 14.49 -7.73
C SER A 82 -11.21 12.99 -7.47
N LYS A 83 -10.94 12.16 -8.47
CA LYS A 83 -10.88 10.70 -8.32
C LYS A 83 -9.79 10.28 -7.33
N ALA A 84 -8.57 10.83 -7.47
CA ALA A 84 -7.49 10.52 -6.54
C ALA A 84 -7.83 10.91 -5.08
N VAL A 85 -8.53 12.03 -4.87
CA VAL A 85 -9.03 12.42 -3.53
C VAL A 85 -10.04 11.41 -3.00
N GLN A 86 -10.93 10.89 -3.84
CA GLN A 86 -11.88 9.85 -3.44
C GLN A 86 -11.14 8.56 -3.05
N ASP A 87 -10.21 8.09 -3.87
CA ASP A 87 -9.42 6.88 -3.60
C ASP A 87 -8.67 6.99 -2.27
N ILE A 88 -8.07 8.15 -1.98
CA ILE A 88 -7.38 8.41 -0.71
C ILE A 88 -8.35 8.40 0.48
N ARG A 89 -9.57 8.94 0.32
CA ARG A 89 -10.59 8.91 1.39
C ARG A 89 -11.02 7.47 1.70
N GLU A 90 -11.20 6.64 0.69
CA GLU A 90 -11.55 5.23 0.85
C GLU A 90 -10.43 4.45 1.55
N GLN A 91 -9.17 4.65 1.15
CA GLN A 91 -8.01 4.07 1.82
C GLN A 91 -7.91 4.51 3.29
N LYS A 92 -8.12 5.79 3.58
CA LYS A 92 -8.16 6.31 4.94
C LYS A 92 -9.24 5.61 5.77
N ASN A 93 -10.46 5.46 5.25
CA ASN A 93 -11.55 4.81 5.95
C ASN A 93 -11.24 3.34 6.28
N LYS A 94 -10.59 2.63 5.35
CA LYS A 94 -10.13 1.25 5.58
C LYS A 94 -9.10 1.19 6.72
N LEU A 95 -8.09 2.05 6.69
CA LEU A 95 -7.07 2.10 7.74
C LEU A 95 -7.65 2.48 9.11
N GLU A 96 -8.61 3.41 9.17
CA GLU A 96 -9.26 3.76 10.43
C GLU A 96 -10.08 2.58 10.99
N SER A 97 -10.73 1.81 10.11
CA SER A 97 -11.46 0.60 10.51
C SER A 97 -10.52 -0.48 11.09
N GLU A 98 -9.36 -0.68 10.46
CA GLU A 98 -8.33 -1.60 10.96
C GLU A 98 -7.72 -1.13 12.28
N ARG A 99 -7.43 0.17 12.40
CA ARG A 99 -6.97 0.79 13.64
C ARG A 99 -7.96 0.54 14.78
N GLN A 100 -9.25 0.77 14.54
CA GLN A 100 -10.29 0.52 15.54
C GLN A 100 -10.38 -0.97 15.93
N ARG A 101 -10.26 -1.88 14.95
CA ARG A 101 -10.23 -3.32 15.22
C ARG A 101 -9.04 -3.70 16.09
N LEU A 102 -7.85 -3.20 15.79
CA LEU A 102 -6.63 -3.48 16.57
C LEU A 102 -6.70 -2.91 17.98
N LEU A 103 -7.25 -1.70 18.15
CA LEU A 103 -7.49 -1.12 19.49
C LEU A 103 -8.45 -1.99 20.32
N ASN A 104 -9.50 -2.54 19.69
CA ASN A 104 -10.41 -3.45 20.37
C ASN A 104 -9.71 -4.76 20.78
N CYS A 105 -8.86 -5.33 19.92
CA CYS A 105 -8.06 -6.52 20.24
C CYS A 105 -7.07 -6.25 21.39
N LEU A 106 -6.40 -5.11 21.39
CA LEU A 106 -5.48 -4.72 22.46
C LEU A 106 -6.21 -4.64 23.80
N ARG A 107 -7.36 -3.96 23.83
CA ARG A 107 -8.19 -3.87 25.04
C ARG A 107 -8.62 -5.26 25.56
N GLN A 108 -8.90 -6.20 24.66
CA GLN A 108 -9.24 -7.57 25.05
C GLN A 108 -8.03 -8.30 25.64
N ALA A 109 -6.84 -8.11 25.07
CA ALA A 109 -5.60 -8.66 25.60
C ALA A 109 -5.30 -8.13 27.01
N ASP A 110 -5.44 -6.82 27.23
CA ASP A 110 -5.22 -6.20 28.56
C ASP A 110 -6.17 -6.79 29.63
N LEU A 111 -7.44 -7.03 29.26
CA LEU A 111 -8.41 -7.67 30.16
C LEU A 111 -8.04 -9.12 30.48
N LEU A 112 -7.57 -9.87 29.48
CA LEU A 112 -7.13 -11.25 29.66
C LEU A 112 -5.85 -11.33 30.50
N GLU A 113 -4.89 -10.43 30.27
CA GLU A 113 -3.67 -10.31 31.07
C GLU A 113 -4.01 -10.04 32.54
N SER A 114 -4.85 -9.03 32.80
CA SER A 114 -5.28 -8.73 34.18
C SER A 114 -6.04 -9.90 34.84
N SER A 115 -6.82 -10.67 34.07
CA SER A 115 -7.50 -11.88 34.60
C SER A 115 -6.49 -12.95 34.99
N ILE A 116 -5.55 -13.26 34.08
CA ILE A 116 -4.53 -14.28 34.30
C ILE A 116 -3.62 -13.88 35.47
N ASP A 117 -3.27 -12.60 35.62
CA ASP A 117 -2.45 -12.13 36.74
C ASP A 117 -3.15 -12.30 38.09
N LYS A 118 -4.46 -12.04 38.15
CA LYS A 118 -5.28 -12.30 39.34
C LYS A 118 -5.32 -13.79 39.66
N GLU A 119 -5.64 -14.62 38.67
CA GLU A 119 -5.65 -16.08 38.84
C GLU A 119 -4.29 -16.63 39.28
N CYS A 120 -3.20 -16.13 38.69
CA CYS A 120 -1.85 -16.51 39.10
C CYS A 120 -1.53 -16.09 40.54
N THR A 121 -1.99 -14.90 40.95
CA THR A 121 -1.85 -14.40 42.31
C THR A 121 -2.64 -15.26 43.29
N ASP A 122 -3.90 -15.58 42.97
CA ASP A 122 -4.77 -16.42 43.79
C ASP A 122 -4.21 -17.84 43.94
N ILE A 123 -3.71 -18.43 42.84
CA ILE A 123 -3.06 -19.75 42.86
C ILE A 123 -1.80 -19.71 43.73
N ARG A 124 -0.96 -18.68 43.60
CA ARG A 124 0.24 -18.50 44.44
C ARG A 124 -0.12 -18.40 45.92
N GLN A 125 -1.13 -17.60 46.26
CA GLN A 125 -1.63 -17.48 47.64
C GLN A 125 -2.16 -18.82 48.15
N ARG A 126 -2.90 -19.57 47.32
CA ARG A 126 -3.43 -20.88 47.72
C ARG A 126 -2.32 -21.92 47.92
N ILE A 127 -1.30 -21.94 47.06
CA ILE A 127 -0.12 -22.78 47.24
C ILE A 127 0.56 -22.44 48.57
N GLN A 128 0.75 -21.16 48.87
CA GLN A 128 1.35 -20.71 50.12
C GLN A 128 0.52 -21.17 51.34
N GLN A 129 -0.79 -20.96 51.33
CA GLN A 129 -1.69 -21.39 52.42
C GLN A 129 -1.64 -22.89 52.67
N ILE A 130 -1.69 -23.71 51.61
CA ILE A 130 -1.61 -25.18 51.74
C ILE A 130 -0.24 -25.60 52.25
N THR A 131 0.82 -24.98 51.73
CA THR A 131 2.20 -25.30 52.09
C THR A 131 2.49 -25.01 53.55
N GLU A 132 2.09 -23.83 54.04
CA GLU A 132 2.34 -23.39 55.42
C GLU A 132 1.41 -24.09 56.42
N GLY A 133 0.17 -24.43 56.01
CA GLY A 133 -0.83 -25.07 56.86
C GLY A 133 -0.78 -26.60 56.83
N GLU A 134 -1.76 -27.20 56.15
CA GLU A 134 -2.05 -28.64 56.22
C GLU A 134 -0.88 -29.51 55.76
N TYR A 135 -0.13 -29.07 54.74
CA TYR A 135 0.98 -29.85 54.20
C TYR A 135 2.12 -30.02 55.21
N THR A 136 2.52 -28.95 55.93
CA THR A 136 3.63 -29.06 56.89
C THR A 136 3.29 -29.98 58.05
N VAL A 137 2.06 -29.93 58.57
CA VAL A 137 1.57 -30.81 59.63
C VAL A 137 1.59 -32.25 59.17
N ALA A 138 0.98 -32.53 58.00
CA ALA A 138 0.93 -33.87 57.44
C ALA A 138 2.34 -34.42 57.15
N LYS A 139 3.25 -33.61 56.61
CA LYS A 139 4.65 -34.01 56.35
C LYS A 139 5.35 -34.39 57.66
N ARG A 140 5.19 -33.60 58.72
CA ARG A 140 5.81 -33.89 60.02
C ARG A 140 5.30 -35.20 60.61
N ASP A 141 4.00 -35.48 60.51
CA ASP A 141 3.44 -36.74 61.00
C ASP A 141 3.94 -37.94 60.19
N VAL A 142 4.04 -37.82 58.86
CA VAL A 142 4.60 -38.87 58.01
C VAL A 142 6.09 -39.10 58.29
N ASP A 143 6.87 -38.04 58.46
CA ASP A 143 8.29 -38.14 58.79
C ASP A 143 8.51 -38.79 60.16
N ARG A 144 7.64 -38.52 61.16
CA ARG A 144 7.65 -39.19 62.46
C ARG A 144 7.41 -40.70 62.30
N LEU A 145 6.38 -41.10 61.56
CA LEU A 145 6.08 -42.53 61.31
C LEU A 145 7.20 -43.23 60.54
N ARG A 146 7.81 -42.55 59.56
CA ARG A 146 8.97 -43.08 58.83
C ARG A 146 10.16 -43.30 59.75
N GLN A 147 10.40 -42.36 60.67
CA GLN A 147 11.46 -42.50 61.66
C GLN A 147 11.21 -43.71 62.58
N GLU A 148 9.98 -43.94 63.03
CA GLU A 148 9.59 -45.12 63.83
C GLU A 148 9.81 -46.44 63.07
N LEU A 149 9.63 -46.44 61.74
CA LEU A 149 9.86 -47.59 60.86
C LEU A 149 11.31 -47.73 60.35
N GLY A 150 12.23 -46.84 60.76
CA GLY A 150 13.61 -46.84 60.29
C GLY A 150 13.80 -46.41 58.82
N GLN A 151 12.83 -45.71 58.25
CA GLN A 151 12.90 -45.16 56.89
C GLN A 151 13.39 -43.70 56.89
N PRO A 152 14.05 -43.24 55.81
CA PRO A 152 14.47 -41.85 55.68
C PRO A 152 13.27 -40.90 55.51
N PRO A 153 13.41 -39.63 55.93
CA PRO A 153 12.36 -38.63 55.79
C PRO A 153 12.05 -38.35 54.31
N LEU A 154 10.85 -37.84 54.04
CA LEU A 154 10.44 -37.49 52.69
C LEU A 154 11.22 -36.29 52.13
N PRO A 155 11.45 -36.25 50.80
CA PRO A 155 12.04 -35.10 50.13
C PRO A 155 11.20 -33.83 50.35
N SER A 156 11.84 -32.68 50.20
CA SER A 156 11.16 -31.39 50.38
C SER A 156 10.15 -31.12 49.27
N LEU A 157 9.10 -30.34 49.57
CA LEU A 157 8.13 -29.91 48.56
C LEU A 157 8.81 -29.16 47.41
N GLN A 158 9.82 -28.34 47.73
CA GLN A 158 10.58 -27.59 46.74
C GLN A 158 11.28 -28.51 45.75
N THR A 159 11.94 -29.56 46.24
CA THR A 159 12.59 -30.57 45.38
C THR A 159 11.60 -31.22 44.41
N MET A 160 10.41 -31.59 44.89
CA MET A 160 9.37 -32.17 44.03
C MET A 160 8.82 -31.17 42.99
N LEU A 161 8.70 -29.89 43.36
CA LEU A 161 8.26 -28.84 42.44
C LEU A 161 9.31 -28.55 41.36
N ASP A 162 10.59 -28.56 41.70
CA ASP A 162 11.68 -28.34 40.75
C ASP A 162 11.78 -29.48 39.74
N GLU A 163 11.62 -30.73 40.20
CA GLU A 163 11.55 -31.91 39.33
C GLU A 163 10.35 -31.83 38.38
N LYS A 164 9.17 -31.46 38.88
CA LYS A 164 7.97 -31.28 38.05
C LYS A 164 8.11 -30.15 37.03
N SER A 165 8.70 -29.03 37.43
CA SER A 165 8.98 -27.90 36.54
C SER A 165 9.94 -28.28 35.42
N SER A 166 10.97 -29.07 35.75
CA SER A 166 11.93 -29.60 34.79
C SER A 166 11.30 -30.61 33.82
N GLN A 167 10.37 -31.45 34.30
CA GLN A 167 9.57 -32.34 33.45
C GLN A 167 8.71 -31.54 32.47
N PHE A 168 7.96 -30.53 32.96
CA PHE A 168 7.11 -29.70 32.11
C PHE A 168 7.89 -28.95 31.02
N LEU A 169 9.04 -28.35 31.36
CA LEU A 169 9.91 -27.70 30.37
C LEU A 169 10.45 -28.69 29.33
N THR A 170 10.75 -29.92 29.76
CA THR A 170 11.22 -30.97 28.86
C THR A 170 10.10 -31.45 27.94
N GLU A 171 8.90 -31.69 28.45
CA GLU A 171 7.71 -32.02 27.68
C GLU A 171 7.36 -30.92 26.66
N ARG A 172 7.40 -29.65 27.09
CA ARG A 172 7.17 -28.51 26.20
C ARG A 172 8.21 -28.43 25.07
N ARG A 173 9.47 -28.76 25.33
CA ARG A 173 10.53 -28.81 24.29
C ARG A 173 10.28 -29.96 23.29
N LEU A 174 9.84 -31.12 23.76
CA LEU A 174 9.55 -32.27 22.91
C LEU A 174 8.29 -32.04 22.05
N ASN A 175 7.24 -31.45 22.62
CA ASN A 175 5.98 -31.18 21.92
C ASN A 175 6.05 -29.95 21.01
N GLY A 176 6.77 -28.89 21.41
CA GLY A 176 6.93 -27.67 20.59
C GLY A 176 7.66 -27.90 19.26
N ASN A 177 8.38 -29.01 19.12
CA ASN A 177 9.03 -29.41 17.86
C ASN A 177 8.06 -30.05 16.85
N ALA A 178 6.85 -30.47 17.28
CA ALA A 178 5.83 -31.04 16.40
C ALA A 178 4.95 -29.98 15.72
N GLU A 179 4.67 -28.87 16.39
CA GLU A 179 3.79 -27.79 15.87
C GLU A 179 4.50 -26.79 14.95
N SER A 180 5.83 -26.71 15.01
CA SER A 180 6.61 -25.83 14.11
C SER A 180 6.66 -26.32 12.65
N LYS A 181 6.04 -27.47 12.32
CA LYS A 181 5.90 -27.97 10.93
C LYS A 181 4.59 -27.58 10.24
N ARG A 182 3.69 -26.85 10.91
CA ARG A 182 2.45 -26.33 10.31
C ARG A 182 2.38 -24.82 10.50
N GLY A 183 3.22 -24.12 9.73
CA GLY A 183 3.10 -22.66 9.62
C GLY A 183 1.74 -22.26 9.02
N PRO A 184 1.10 -21.20 9.51
CA PRO A 184 -0.10 -20.65 8.91
C PRO A 184 0.34 -19.80 7.71
N GLY A 185 0.24 -20.35 6.52
CA GLY A 185 0.56 -19.67 5.28
C GLY A 185 -0.42 -20.08 4.19
N ASP A 186 -1.40 -19.20 3.95
CA ASP A 186 -2.02 -18.95 2.66
C ASP A 186 -3.10 -19.95 2.18
N ASP A 187 -4.33 -19.75 2.65
CA ASP A 187 -5.53 -20.13 1.88
C ASP A 187 -5.86 -18.97 0.93
N GLY A 188 -5.33 -19.09 -0.29
CA GLY A 188 -5.58 -18.19 -1.42
C GLY A 188 -5.61 -19.02 -2.69
N GLY A 189 -6.75 -19.65 -2.98
CA GLY A 189 -6.90 -20.52 -4.13
C GLY A 189 -6.55 -19.86 -5.47
N GLN A 190 -5.81 -20.58 -6.33
CA GLN A 190 -6.01 -20.47 -7.76
C GLN A 190 -5.47 -21.68 -8.55
N LEU A 191 -6.41 -22.24 -9.31
CA LEU A 191 -6.24 -23.17 -10.42
C LEU A 191 -5.27 -22.62 -11.48
N GLY A 192 -4.53 -23.53 -12.12
CA GLY A 192 -4.11 -23.30 -13.52
C GLY A 192 -2.61 -23.35 -13.77
N LYS A 193 -2.17 -24.47 -14.35
CA LYS A 193 -0.90 -24.61 -15.08
C LYS A 193 -0.78 -23.54 -16.18
N LYS A 194 0.39 -22.93 -16.33
CA LYS A 194 1.00 -22.65 -17.65
C LYS A 194 2.53 -22.46 -17.54
N PRO A 195 3.33 -23.05 -18.45
CA PRO A 195 4.79 -22.95 -18.47
C PRO A 195 5.29 -21.86 -19.43
N ARG A 196 6.52 -21.41 -19.20
CA ARG A 196 7.52 -20.79 -20.12
C ARG A 196 7.99 -19.40 -19.69
N GLY A 197 9.32 -19.26 -19.67
CA GLY A 197 10.00 -17.98 -19.85
C GLY A 197 10.86 -17.56 -18.66
N ARG A 198 11.96 -18.29 -18.42
CA ARG A 198 13.09 -17.74 -17.63
C ARG A 198 14.09 -17.12 -18.60
N PRO A 199 14.21 -15.79 -18.74
CA PRO A 199 15.44 -15.22 -19.22
C PRO A 199 16.48 -15.40 -18.11
N LYS A 200 17.53 -16.17 -18.42
CA LYS A 200 18.76 -16.23 -17.63
C LYS A 200 19.31 -14.80 -17.47
N GLY A 201 19.73 -14.48 -16.24
CA GLY A 201 20.07 -13.13 -15.82
C GLY A 201 21.25 -12.48 -16.56
N SER A 202 21.46 -11.20 -16.29
CA SER A 202 22.77 -10.57 -16.46
C SER A 202 22.88 -9.32 -15.59
N LYS A 203 23.66 -9.49 -14.52
CA LYS A 203 24.72 -8.60 -14.01
C LYS A 203 24.37 -7.16 -13.60
N ASN A 204 24.45 -6.98 -12.28
CA ASN A 204 24.84 -5.77 -11.57
C ASN A 204 25.99 -5.03 -12.27
N ARG A 205 25.86 -3.71 -12.40
CA ARG A 205 27.00 -2.80 -12.39
C ARG A 205 26.60 -1.50 -11.71
N ALA A 206 26.79 -1.45 -10.38
CA ALA A 206 27.02 -0.19 -9.71
C ALA A 206 28.38 0.34 -10.20
N LYS A 207 28.39 1.54 -10.80
CA LYS A 207 29.62 2.30 -11.01
C LYS A 207 29.47 3.62 -10.28
N ILE A 208 30.02 3.66 -9.08
CA ILE A 208 30.51 4.89 -8.46
C ILE A 208 31.80 5.26 -9.21
N PRO A 209 32.00 6.55 -9.53
CA PRO A 209 33.31 7.15 -9.30
C PRO A 209 33.20 8.39 -8.41
N SER A 210 34.02 8.32 -7.38
CA SER A 210 34.44 9.35 -6.44
C SER A 210 34.87 10.67 -7.07
N ALA A 211 34.63 11.77 -6.36
CA ALA A 211 35.61 12.84 -6.23
C ALA A 211 35.68 13.33 -4.76
N PRO A 212 36.88 13.71 -4.29
CA PRO A 212 37.17 14.08 -2.91
C PRO A 212 36.97 15.58 -2.67
N ASP A 213 36.82 15.99 -1.41
CA ASP A 213 37.75 16.90 -0.71
C ASP A 213 37.07 17.72 0.43
N SER A 214 37.66 17.59 1.61
CA SER A 214 37.81 18.54 2.73
C SER A 214 36.68 19.49 3.16
N SER A 215 36.23 19.33 4.42
CA SER A 215 36.66 20.23 5.52
C SER A 215 36.07 19.78 6.87
N ALA A 216 36.97 19.61 7.84
CA ALA A 216 36.67 19.30 9.24
C ALA A 216 36.11 20.53 9.98
N PRO A 217 35.36 20.34 11.08
CA PRO A 217 35.10 21.38 12.07
C PRO A 217 36.18 21.34 13.18
N PRO A 218 36.59 22.47 13.76
CA PRO A 218 37.20 22.47 15.07
C PRO A 218 36.17 22.78 16.17
N ASP A 219 36.36 22.09 17.29
CA ASP A 219 35.75 22.28 18.60
C ASP A 219 35.85 23.74 19.10
N ILE A 220 34.81 24.21 19.80
CA ILE A 220 34.75 24.61 21.23
C ILE A 220 33.28 24.80 21.61
#